data_AF-A0A7C7QUH0-F1
#
_entry.id   AF-A0A7C7QUH0-F1
#
_cell.length_a   1.000
_cell.length_b   1.000
_cell.length_c   1.000
_cell.angle_alpha   90.00
_cell.angle_beta   90.00
_cell.angle_gamma   90.00
#
_symmetry.space_group_name_H-M   'P 1'
#
loop_
_entity.id
_entity.type
_entity.pdbx_description
1 polymer ?
#
loop_
_entity_poly.entity_id
_entity_poly.type
_entity_poly.pdbx_seq_one_letter_code
_entity_poly.pdbx_strand_id
1 'polypeptide(L)' 'QFNTLVAKHYFCSTCGIYTHHRRRSDPNEFGVNLACLEGQSPFDLAEIIVHNGKQHPSDGGAPDGVAGILRYEANT' A
#
# COMPACT_ATOMS: atom_id res chain seq x y z
N GLN A 1 3.59 -14.07 -3.33
CA GLN A 1 4.89 -13.80 -2.68
C GLN A 1 5.68 -12.96 -3.65
N PHE A 2 6.39 -11.89 -3.25
CA PHE A 2 7.29 -11.18 -4.18
C PHE A 2 8.66 -10.82 -3.54
N ASN A 3 9.73 -11.11 -4.32
CA ASN A 3 11.16 -11.19 -3.98
C ASN A 3 11.51 -12.05 -2.76
N THR A 4 11.95 -11.51 -1.62
CA THR A 4 12.48 -12.27 -0.44
C THR A 4 11.60 -13.39 0.16
N LEU A 5 10.42 -13.67 -0.41
CA LEU A 5 9.46 -14.70 0.01
C LEU A 5 8.88 -14.50 1.43
N VAL A 6 9.03 -13.30 1.98
CA VAL A 6 8.50 -12.91 3.29
C VAL A 6 7.04 -12.42 3.20
N ALA A 7 6.74 -11.51 2.26
CA ALA A 7 5.42 -10.88 2.13
C ALA A 7 4.38 -11.76 1.44
N LYS A 8 3.22 -11.93 2.09
CA LYS A 8 2.10 -12.72 1.58
C LYS A 8 1.06 -11.79 0.97
N HIS A 9 0.88 -11.86 -0.35
CA HIS A 9 -0.03 -11.00 -1.10
C HIS A 9 -1.28 -11.79 -1.50
N TYR A 10 -2.46 -11.19 -1.34
CA TYR A 10 -3.74 -11.84 -1.57
C TYR A 10 -4.58 -11.06 -2.60
N PHE A 11 -5.16 -11.80 -3.54
CA PHE A 11 -5.98 -11.27 -4.62
C PHE A 11 -7.29 -12.07 -4.69
N CYS A 12 -8.38 -11.42 -5.07
CA CYS A 12 -9.65 -12.10 -5.28
C CYS A 12 -9.53 -13.11 -6.43
N SER A 13 -9.91 -14.37 -6.20
CA SER A 13 -9.86 -15.42 -7.23
C SER A 13 -10.83 -15.21 -8.38
N THR A 14 -11.87 -14.40 -8.17
CA THR A 14 -12.93 -14.17 -9.17
C THR A 14 -12.61 -12.97 -10.05
N CYS A 15 -12.22 -11.83 -9.47
CA CYS A 15 -12.00 -10.59 -10.22
C CYS A 15 -10.53 -10.13 -10.27
N GLY A 16 -9.61 -10.80 -9.58
CA GLY A 16 -8.18 -10.49 -9.60
C GLY A 16 -7.76 -9.26 -8.77
N ILE A 17 -8.69 -8.55 -8.14
CA ILE A 17 -8.39 -7.34 -7.35
C ILE A 17 -7.53 -7.68 -6.13
N TYR A 18 -6.47 -6.88 -5.92
CA TYR A 18 -5.66 -6.91 -4.69
C TYR A 18 -6.53 -6.52 -3.50
N THR A 19 -6.57 -7.38 -2.48
CA THR A 19 -7.37 -7.14 -1.27
C THR A 19 -6.48 -6.67 -0.13
N HIS A 20 -5.47 -7.46 0.22
CA HIS A 20 -4.57 -7.17 1.31
C HIS A 20 -3.26 -7.96 1.15
N HIS A 21 -2.24 -7.57 1.91
CA HIS A 21 -1.03 -8.37 2.07
C HIS A 21 -0.53 -8.30 3.51
N ARG A 22 0.12 -9.38 3.97
CA ARG A 22 0.94 -9.35 5.17
C ARG A 22 2.29 -8.72 4.83
N ARG A 23 2.68 -7.66 5.56
CA ARG A 23 3.82 -6.82 5.20
C ARG A 23 5.14 -7.60 5.27
N ARG A 24 6.11 -7.18 4.45
CA ARG A 24 7.51 -7.66 4.54
C ARG A 24 8.22 -7.05 5.76
N SER A 25 7.97 -5.78 6.04
CA SER A 25 8.62 -5.01 7.10
C SER A 25 8.21 -5.44 8.50
N ASP A 26 6.93 -5.82 8.69
CA ASP A 26 6.41 -6.34 9.95
C ASP A 26 5.41 -7.48 9.67
N PRO A 27 5.75 -8.74 9.97
CA PRO A 27 4.85 -9.87 9.79
C PRO A 27 3.59 -9.86 10.68
N ASN A 28 3.50 -8.99 11.68
CA ASN A 28 2.32 -8.83 12.53
C ASN A 28 1.31 -7.84 11.93
N GLU A 29 1.64 -7.17 10.84
CA GLU A 29 0.81 -6.16 10.21
C GLU A 29 0.31 -6.55 8.81
N PHE A 30 -0.82 -5.95 8.45
CA PHE A 30 -1.44 -6.07 7.13
C PHE A 30 -1.61 -4.70 6.47
N GLY A 31 -1.26 -4.61 5.18
CA GLY A 31 -1.72 -3.54 4.32
C GLY A 31 -3.02 -3.96 3.63
N VAL A 32 -4.05 -3.11 3.67
CA VAL A 32 -5.37 -3.37 3.09
C VAL A 32 -5.64 -2.38 1.96
N ASN A 33 -6.27 -2.82 0.89
CA ASN A 33 -6.77 -1.94 -0.16
C ASN A 33 -7.99 -1.15 0.36
N LEU A 34 -7.84 0.16 0.53
CA LEU A 34 -8.90 1.04 1.02
C LEU A 34 -10.18 0.93 0.20
N ALA A 35 -10.07 0.80 -1.12
CA ALA A 35 -11.21 0.70 -2.02
C ALA A 35 -11.98 -0.64 -1.89
N CYS A 36 -11.48 -1.59 -1.09
CA CYS A 36 -12.21 -2.81 -0.73
C CYS A 36 -13.01 -2.67 0.58
N LEU A 37 -12.91 -1.55 1.29
CA LEU A 37 -13.69 -1.29 2.50
C LEU A 37 -15.02 -0.62 2.13
N GLU A 38 -16.10 -1.09 2.73
CA GLU A 38 -17.43 -0.56 2.50
C GLU A 38 -17.51 0.92 2.87
N GLY A 39 -18.05 1.74 1.96
CA GLY A 39 -18.23 3.17 2.15
C GLY A 39 -16.93 3.99 2.14
N GLN A 40 -15.81 3.43 1.67
CA GLN A 40 -14.54 4.15 1.57
C GLN A 40 -14.12 4.34 0.11
N SER A 41 -13.66 5.55 -0.21
CA SER A 41 -13.03 5.89 -1.48
C SER A 41 -11.62 6.45 -1.25
N PRO A 42 -10.62 6.12 -2.09
CA PRO A 42 -9.32 6.78 -2.02
C PRO A 42 -9.40 8.29 -2.29
N PHE A 43 -10.50 8.76 -2.91
CA PHE A 43 -10.77 10.17 -3.16
C PHE A 43 -11.37 10.91 -1.96
N ASP A 44 -11.70 10.21 -0.87
CA ASP A 44 -12.11 10.83 0.40
C ASP A 44 -10.88 11.34 1.20
N LEU A 45 -9.67 10.95 0.77
CA LEU A 45 -8.42 11.39 1.38
C LEU A 45 -7.91 12.65 0.66
N ALA A 46 -7.78 13.75 1.39
CA ALA A 46 -7.23 14.99 0.85
C ALA A 46 -5.78 14.81 0.37
N GLU A 47 -4.97 14.08 1.14
CA GLU A 47 -3.55 13.87 0.88
C GLU A 47 -3.12 12.46 1.29
N ILE A 48 -2.23 11.85 0.48
CA ILE A 48 -1.60 10.57 0.79
C ILE A 48 -0.11 10.60 0.50
N ILE A 49 0.67 9.91 1.33
CA ILE A 49 2.11 9.71 1.12
C ILE A 49 2.34 8.81 -0.09
N VAL A 50 3.27 9.21 -0.96
CA VAL A 50 3.73 8.40 -2.08
C VAL A 50 5.11 7.85 -1.75
N HIS A 51 5.27 6.53 -1.77
CA HIS A 51 6.57 5.88 -1.65
C HIS A 51 7.22 5.65 -3.03
N ASN A 52 8.54 5.71 -3.11
CA ASN A 52 9.33 5.61 -4.34
C ASN A 52 9.45 4.18 -4.91
N GLY A 53 9.02 3.17 -4.16
CA GLY A 53 9.03 1.76 -4.56
C GLY A 53 10.42 1.11 -4.68
N LYS A 54 11.50 1.81 -4.31
CA LYS A 54 12.89 1.34 -4.43
C LYS A 54 13.54 1.02 -3.09
N GLN A 55 13.20 1.79 -2.05
CA GLN A 55 13.78 1.63 -0.72
C GLN A 55 12.78 0.92 0.20
N HIS A 56 13.21 -0.19 0.80
CA HIS A 56 12.42 -0.91 1.80
C HIS A 56 13.10 -0.80 3.18
N PRO A 57 12.36 -0.58 4.28
CA PRO A 57 12.94 -0.41 5.62
C PRO A 57 13.88 -1.55 6.06
N SER A 58 13.56 -2.79 5.67
CA SER A 58 14.38 -3.97 5.97
C SER A 58 15.68 -4.11 5.14
N ASP A 59 15.98 -3.19 4.21
CA ASP A 59 17.18 -3.24 3.37
C ASP A 59 18.34 -2.34 3.88
N GLY A 60 18.16 -1.65 5.02
CA GLY A 60 19.25 -0.97 5.73
C GLY A 60 19.57 0.47 5.31
N GLY A 61 18.59 1.26 4.86
CA GLY A 61 18.74 2.70 4.55
C GLY A 61 17.77 3.63 5.31
N ALA A 62 18.08 4.93 5.39
CA ALA A 62 17.22 5.99 5.95
C ALA A 62 16.48 6.78 4.85
N PRO A 63 15.46 7.62 5.18
CA PRO A 63 14.14 7.29 5.74
C PRO A 63 13.24 6.60 4.69
N ASP A 64 11.95 6.45 5.01
CA ASP A 64 10.85 5.58 4.54
C ASP A 64 10.56 5.51 3.02
N GLY A 65 11.48 5.96 2.17
CA GLY A 65 11.35 5.97 0.71
C GLY A 65 10.27 6.93 0.22
N VAL A 66 9.91 7.95 1.01
CA VAL A 66 8.88 8.92 0.62
C VAL A 66 9.35 9.72 -0.61
N ALA A 67 8.59 9.63 -1.70
CA ALA A 67 8.80 10.36 -2.93
C ALA A 67 8.05 11.71 -2.96
N GLY A 68 6.97 11.84 -2.18
CA GLY A 68 6.14 13.05 -2.14
C GLY A 68 4.76 12.79 -1.57
N ILE A 69 3.84 13.72 -1.83
CA ILE A 69 2.43 13.67 -1.44
C ILE A 69 1.56 13.74 -2.69
N LEU A 70 0.57 12.86 -2.80
CA LEU A 70 -0.51 12.96 -3.78
C LEU A 70 -1.68 13.67 -3.12
N ARG A 71 -2.14 14.77 -3.74
CA ARG A 71 -3.31 15.53 -3.29
C ARG A 71 -4.47 15.33 -4.26
N TYR A 72 -5.67 15.11 -3.71
CA TYR A 72 -6.90 15.06 -4.48
C TYR A 72 -7.68 16.36 -4.31
N GLU A 73 -8.10 16.95 -5.43
CA GLU A 73 -8.95 18.14 -5.48
C GLU A 73 -10.11 17.86 -6.45
N ALA A 74 -11.35 17.98 -5.98
CA ALA A 74 -12.53 17.82 -6.82
C ALA A 74 -12.74 19.03 -7.72
N ASN A 75 -13.22 18.81 -8.95
CA ASN A 75 -13.43 19.85 -9.96
C ASN A 75 -14.67 20.75 -9.71
N THR A 76 -15.02 21.06 -8.46
CA THR A 76 -16.25 21.82 -8.13
C THR A 76 -16.47 23.05 -9.03
#